data_AF-A0A974SH77-F1
#
_entry.id   AF-A0A974SH77-F1
#
_cell.length_a   1.000
_cell.length_b   1.000
_cell.length_c   1.000
_cell.angle_alpha   90.00
_cell.angle_beta   90.00
_cell.angle_gamma   90.00
#
_symmetry.space_group_name_H-M   'P 1'
#
loop_
_entity.id
_entity.type
_entity.pdbx_description
1 polymer ?
#
loop_
_entity_poly.entity_id
_entity_poly.type
_entity_poly.pdbx_seq_one_letter_code
_entity_poly.pdbx_strand_id
1 'polypeptide(L)'
;MTRRIVPATLACAASLLAAGAALAQQSPALKEIPADKARLTGSMTVDYNSRSARSTSGTDLYEISELAVADLMILKGSVQRTPGKSLVYSVKFDVVNPSNPSQIAREVAILRGELQIDNNGRYIPDAGRLRIDVVKGNQTSSAFGGSIQGRNVTRWWEVGEQFRKAQKEATKVYSRVVDGKTVSIQVKNPDPLRFERTQLASGPFAFLPETRVSGNLDYDYELGNWLTDANGVSFTYTVADRSFTDRVSGSIRFVEEEGNFTDKGGKKKPYTGYYEYNLRWNEQAVNSDQSFFDSSAAQAQSDAFFSSADQSKPGLYGRVYYNDSEDACKRVKGDDGKDKCVGPTRSEVTWDLKAEKLTNVQLSNWVKLEMLILGPLTDE
;
A
#
# COMPACT_ATOMS: atom_id res chain seq x y z
N MET A 1 -84.16 32.29 18.79
CA MET A 1 -83.03 31.54 18.18
C MET A 1 -81.79 32.41 18.25
N THR A 2 -80.90 32.07 19.16
CA THR A 2 -79.68 32.79 19.52
C THR A 2 -78.54 32.35 18.60
N ARG A 3 -77.84 33.30 17.96
CA ARG A 3 -76.51 33.04 17.38
C ARG A 3 -75.52 34.10 17.84
N ARG A 4 -74.63 33.67 18.74
CA ARG A 4 -73.38 34.34 19.12
C ARG A 4 -72.35 34.11 18.02
N ILE A 5 -71.60 35.14 17.65
CA ILE A 5 -70.29 35.00 16.98
C ILE A 5 -69.29 35.79 17.82
N VAL A 6 -68.25 35.07 18.25
CA VAL A 6 -67.14 35.50 19.12
C VAL A 6 -66.00 36.05 18.25
N PRO A 7 -65.23 37.05 18.68
CA PRO A 7 -64.09 37.56 17.92
C PRO A 7 -62.88 36.62 18.05
N ALA A 8 -62.19 36.38 16.94
CA ALA A 8 -60.95 35.61 16.90
C ALA A 8 -59.76 36.49 17.32
N THR A 9 -59.16 36.16 18.46
CA THR A 9 -57.86 36.68 18.91
C THR A 9 -56.73 35.97 18.17
N LEU A 10 -55.91 36.72 17.45
CA LEU A 10 -54.60 36.27 16.94
C LEU A 10 -53.65 36.01 18.14
N ALA A 11 -53.20 34.77 18.28
CA ALA A 11 -52.07 34.42 19.12
C ALA A 11 -50.87 34.11 18.22
N CYS A 12 -49.89 35.01 18.18
CA CYS A 12 -48.57 34.75 17.62
C CYS A 12 -47.82 33.79 18.57
N ALA A 13 -47.76 32.50 18.21
CA ALA A 13 -46.82 31.56 18.80
C ALA A 13 -45.47 31.72 18.09
N ALA A 14 -44.54 32.44 18.74
CA ALA A 14 -43.13 32.41 18.38
C ALA A 14 -42.56 31.03 18.76
N SER A 15 -42.51 30.12 17.79
CA SER A 15 -41.79 28.85 17.94
C SER A 15 -40.29 29.12 17.90
N LEU A 16 -39.66 29.00 19.07
CA LEU A 16 -38.22 28.90 19.28
C LEU A 16 -37.59 27.91 18.28
N LEU A 17 -36.84 28.44 17.31
CA LEU A 17 -35.85 27.68 16.56
C LEU A 17 -34.69 27.37 17.50
N ALA A 18 -34.83 26.30 18.29
CA ALA A 18 -33.68 25.61 18.82
C ALA A 18 -33.00 24.90 17.65
N ALA A 19 -32.15 25.63 16.92
CA ALA A 19 -31.14 25.04 16.08
C ALA A 19 -30.16 24.30 17.00
N GLY A 20 -30.50 23.07 17.35
CA GLY A 20 -29.54 22.14 17.90
C GLY A 20 -28.43 21.98 16.88
N ALA A 21 -27.24 22.46 17.22
CA ALA A 21 -26.03 22.14 16.49
C ALA A 21 -25.90 20.61 16.51
N ALA A 22 -26.30 19.97 15.41
CA ALA A 22 -25.89 18.61 15.12
C ALA A 22 -24.37 18.67 15.01
N LEU A 23 -23.69 18.29 16.09
CA LEU A 23 -22.26 17.99 16.07
C LEU A 23 -22.05 17.06 14.88
N ALA A 24 -21.38 17.56 13.84
CA ALA A 24 -21.10 16.80 12.64
C ALA A 24 -20.36 15.54 13.06
N GLN A 25 -21.06 14.41 13.08
CA GLN A 25 -20.47 13.12 13.40
C GLN A 25 -19.44 12.83 12.30
N GLN A 26 -18.17 12.97 12.65
CA GLN A 26 -17.06 12.75 11.72
C GLN A 26 -17.21 11.34 11.14
N SER A 27 -17.26 11.27 9.80
CA SER A 27 -17.41 10.00 9.09
C SER A 27 -16.39 8.97 9.59
N PRO A 28 -16.77 7.70 9.83
CA PRO A 28 -15.83 6.66 10.27
C PRO A 28 -14.60 6.52 9.37
N ALA A 29 -14.70 6.91 8.09
CA ALA A 29 -13.59 6.96 7.15
C ALA A 29 -12.44 7.85 7.63
N LEU A 30 -12.79 9.04 8.15
CA LEU A 30 -11.87 10.09 8.56
C LEU A 30 -11.51 9.99 10.05
N LYS A 31 -11.98 8.96 10.75
CA LYS A 31 -11.63 8.71 12.14
C LYS A 31 -10.19 8.20 12.20
N GLU A 32 -9.36 8.85 13.01
CA GLU A 32 -8.04 8.36 13.36
C GLU A 32 -8.14 6.99 14.04
N ILE A 33 -7.26 6.07 13.63
CA ILE A 33 -7.22 4.74 14.20
C ILE A 33 -6.55 4.84 15.59
N PRO A 34 -7.18 4.31 16.66
CA PRO A 34 -6.55 4.29 17.98
C PRO A 34 -5.17 3.62 17.96
N ALA A 35 -4.20 4.19 18.68
CA ALA A 35 -2.78 3.78 18.59
C ALA A 35 -2.51 2.30 18.93
N ASP A 36 -3.34 1.72 19.80
CA ASP A 36 -3.34 0.30 20.18
C ASP A 36 -3.84 -0.63 19.06
N LYS A 37 -4.61 -0.08 18.12
CA LYS A 37 -5.24 -0.79 17.00
C LYS A 37 -4.61 -0.47 15.65
N ALA A 38 -3.81 0.59 15.58
CA ALA A 38 -3.24 1.10 14.35
C ALA A 38 -2.03 0.24 13.90
N ARG A 39 -2.34 -0.94 13.37
CA ARG A 39 -1.38 -1.96 12.94
C ARG A 39 -1.82 -2.59 11.62
N LEU A 40 -0.85 -2.90 10.76
CA LEU A 40 -1.02 -3.83 9.64
C LEU A 40 -0.12 -5.02 9.95
N THR A 41 -0.73 -6.14 10.32
CA THR A 41 0.00 -7.33 10.78
C THR A 41 -0.53 -8.56 10.10
N GLY A 42 0.35 -9.46 9.71
CA GLY A 42 -0.08 -10.68 9.04
C GLY A 42 1.04 -11.48 8.45
N SER A 43 0.68 -12.54 7.75
CA SER A 43 1.64 -13.35 7.00
C SER A 43 1.13 -13.80 5.65
N MET A 44 2.09 -13.98 4.75
CA MET A 44 1.90 -14.52 3.42
C MET A 44 3.00 -15.54 3.16
N THR A 45 2.67 -16.59 2.44
CA THR A 45 3.66 -17.47 1.85
C THR A 45 3.70 -17.21 0.36
N VAL A 46 4.88 -17.05 -0.20
CA VAL A 46 5.07 -16.94 -1.65
C VAL A 46 5.81 -18.16 -2.15
N ASP A 47 5.25 -18.84 -3.14
CA ASP A 47 5.91 -19.92 -3.87
C ASP A 47 6.24 -19.42 -5.28
N TYR A 48 7.52 -19.11 -5.52
CA TYR A 48 8.03 -18.62 -6.80
C TYR A 48 8.28 -19.76 -7.79
N ASN A 49 7.22 -20.44 -8.20
CA ASN A 49 7.26 -21.51 -9.19
C ASN A 49 7.93 -21.08 -10.51
N SER A 50 7.82 -19.81 -10.90
CA SER A 50 8.49 -19.28 -12.09
C SER A 50 10.02 -19.31 -11.98
N ARG A 51 10.55 -19.29 -10.75
CA ARG A 51 11.98 -19.30 -10.40
C ARG A 51 12.49 -20.69 -10.01
N SER A 52 11.60 -21.64 -9.73
CA SER A 52 11.99 -23.00 -9.36
C SER A 52 12.31 -23.87 -10.58
N ALA A 53 13.38 -24.66 -10.50
CA ALA A 53 13.72 -25.69 -11.47
C ALA A 53 12.81 -26.93 -11.37
N ARG A 54 12.07 -27.09 -10.25
CA ARG A 54 11.14 -28.21 -10.04
C ARG A 54 9.76 -27.96 -10.63
N SER A 55 9.39 -26.71 -10.86
CA SER A 55 8.06 -26.34 -11.29
C SER A 55 7.95 -26.21 -12.82
N THR A 56 6.83 -26.68 -13.35
CA THR A 56 6.46 -26.59 -14.76
C THR A 56 5.34 -25.59 -15.01
N SER A 57 4.68 -25.05 -13.97
CA SER A 57 3.54 -24.14 -14.11
C SER A 57 3.96 -22.76 -14.63
N GLY A 58 5.14 -22.28 -14.20
CA GLY A 58 5.57 -20.90 -14.43
C GLY A 58 4.74 -19.84 -13.70
N THR A 59 3.82 -20.25 -12.81
CA THR A 59 2.88 -19.38 -12.09
C THR A 59 3.20 -19.33 -10.61
N ASP A 60 3.58 -18.17 -10.12
CA ASP A 60 3.86 -17.92 -8.71
C ASP A 60 2.56 -17.85 -7.90
N LEU A 61 2.60 -18.32 -6.65
CA LEU A 61 1.44 -18.33 -5.76
C LEU A 61 1.76 -17.52 -4.50
N TYR A 62 0.93 -16.52 -4.22
CA TYR A 62 0.98 -15.69 -3.02
C TYR A 62 -0.22 -16.08 -2.18
N GLU A 63 0.01 -16.74 -1.05
CA GLU A 63 -1.03 -17.20 -0.14
C GLU A 63 -1.06 -16.33 1.11
N ILE A 64 -2.02 -15.42 1.18
CA ILE A 64 -2.26 -14.53 2.32
C ILE A 64 -3.03 -15.34 3.37
N SER A 65 -2.33 -15.74 4.43
CA SER A 65 -2.91 -16.54 5.51
C SER A 65 -3.88 -15.70 6.34
N GLU A 66 -3.40 -14.55 6.80
CA GLU A 66 -4.15 -13.56 7.55
C GLU A 66 -3.40 -12.24 7.49
N LEU A 67 -4.01 -11.20 6.90
CA LEU A 67 -3.48 -9.84 6.93
C LEU A 67 -4.51 -8.92 7.58
N ALA A 68 -4.32 -8.64 8.86
CA ALA A 68 -5.18 -7.77 9.65
C ALA A 68 -4.83 -6.31 9.42
N VAL A 69 -5.82 -5.53 8.97
CA VAL A 69 -5.74 -4.09 8.71
C VAL A 69 -6.48 -3.37 9.84
N ALA A 70 -5.72 -2.96 10.86
CA ALA A 70 -6.24 -2.47 12.13
C ALA A 70 -7.35 -3.38 12.70
N ASP A 71 -8.28 -2.81 13.47
CA ASP A 71 -9.53 -3.46 13.88
C ASP A 71 -10.65 -3.23 12.83
N LEU A 72 -10.30 -3.18 11.54
CA LEU A 72 -11.24 -2.87 10.47
C LEU A 72 -11.59 -4.13 9.68
N MET A 73 -10.58 -4.77 9.11
CA MET A 73 -10.77 -5.91 8.22
C MET A 73 -9.57 -6.85 8.24
N ILE A 74 -9.82 -8.09 7.85
CA ILE A 74 -8.79 -9.14 7.75
C ILE A 74 -8.86 -9.71 6.34
N LEU A 75 -7.73 -9.69 5.63
CA LEU A 75 -7.61 -10.23 4.28
C LEU A 75 -7.07 -11.66 4.33
N LYS A 76 -7.67 -12.56 3.55
CA LYS A 76 -7.25 -13.98 3.44
C LYS A 76 -7.49 -14.50 2.03
N GLY A 77 -6.59 -15.29 1.49
CA GLY A 77 -6.78 -15.93 0.19
C GLY A 77 -5.51 -15.92 -0.63
N SER A 78 -5.64 -15.86 -1.95
CA SER A 78 -4.47 -15.99 -2.81
C SER A 78 -4.47 -15.03 -3.99
N VAL A 79 -3.24 -14.79 -4.48
CA VAL A 79 -2.96 -14.16 -5.75
C VAL A 79 -2.09 -15.11 -6.54
N GLN A 80 -2.45 -15.40 -7.78
CA GLN A 80 -1.64 -16.21 -8.70
C GLN A 80 -1.03 -15.30 -9.75
N ARG A 81 0.30 -15.26 -9.84
CA ARG A 81 1.01 -14.41 -10.80
C ARG A 81 1.61 -15.25 -11.91
N THR A 82 1.30 -14.89 -13.15
CA THR A 82 2.08 -15.31 -14.31
C THR A 82 2.98 -14.13 -14.69
N PRO A 83 4.31 -14.20 -14.46
CA PRO A 83 5.23 -13.09 -14.72
C PRO A 83 5.10 -12.53 -16.13
N GLY A 84 5.08 -11.20 -16.24
CA GLY A 84 4.93 -10.48 -17.51
C GLY A 84 3.55 -10.62 -18.18
N LYS A 85 2.58 -11.28 -17.55
CA LYS A 85 1.25 -11.54 -18.14
C LYS A 85 0.10 -11.10 -17.27
N SER A 86 -0.02 -11.61 -16.04
CA SER A 86 -1.16 -11.26 -15.18
C SER A 86 -1.02 -11.68 -13.73
N LEU A 87 -1.88 -11.09 -12.88
CA LEU A 87 -2.13 -11.52 -11.50
C LEU A 87 -3.62 -11.81 -11.32
N VAL A 88 -3.98 -13.02 -10.90
CA VAL A 88 -5.37 -13.44 -10.66
C VAL A 88 -5.64 -13.43 -9.16
N TYR A 89 -6.63 -12.67 -8.73
CA TYR A 89 -6.95 -12.44 -7.32
C TYR A 89 -8.14 -13.28 -6.86
N SER A 90 -8.01 -13.84 -5.66
CA SER A 90 -9.10 -14.43 -4.88
C SER A 90 -8.84 -14.18 -3.39
N VAL A 91 -9.00 -12.92 -2.96
CA VAL A 91 -8.72 -12.48 -1.58
C VAL A 91 -10.04 -12.07 -0.92
N LYS A 92 -10.41 -12.76 0.15
CA LYS A 92 -11.61 -12.52 0.96
C LYS A 92 -11.32 -11.49 2.05
N PHE A 93 -12.35 -10.74 2.41
CA PHE A 93 -12.36 -9.76 3.48
C PHE A 93 -13.30 -10.24 4.58
N ASP A 94 -12.74 -10.50 5.75
CA ASP A 94 -13.52 -10.51 6.98
C ASP A 94 -13.58 -9.09 7.52
N VAL A 95 -14.71 -8.73 8.12
CA VAL A 95 -14.95 -7.40 8.68
C VAL A 95 -15.07 -7.51 10.19
N VAL A 96 -14.30 -6.70 10.90
CA VAL A 96 -14.32 -6.61 12.36
C VAL A 96 -15.31 -5.53 12.78
N ASN A 97 -16.19 -5.82 13.73
CA ASN A 97 -17.07 -4.82 14.31
C ASN A 97 -16.24 -3.85 15.20
N PRO A 98 -16.11 -2.56 14.85
CA PRO A 98 -15.28 -1.65 15.63
C PRO A 98 -15.79 -1.41 17.06
N SER A 99 -17.10 -1.60 17.29
CA SER A 99 -17.74 -1.49 18.61
C SER A 99 -17.60 -2.75 19.45
N ASN A 100 -17.32 -3.89 18.82
CA ASN A 100 -17.05 -5.15 19.50
C ASN A 100 -16.07 -6.01 18.67
N PRO A 101 -14.75 -5.86 18.87
CA PRO A 101 -13.74 -6.54 18.05
C PRO A 101 -13.77 -8.08 18.10
N SER A 102 -14.46 -8.67 19.09
CA SER A 102 -14.69 -10.12 19.14
C SER A 102 -15.67 -10.62 18.07
N GLN A 103 -16.47 -9.71 17.50
CA GLN A 103 -17.43 -10.03 16.45
C GLN A 103 -16.80 -9.79 15.08
N ILE A 104 -16.51 -10.90 14.39
CA ILE A 104 -15.95 -10.89 13.04
C ILE A 104 -16.99 -11.45 12.08
N ALA A 105 -17.44 -10.61 11.15
CA ALA A 105 -18.25 -11.04 10.03
C ALA A 105 -17.33 -11.62 8.96
N ARG A 106 -17.36 -12.94 8.79
CA ARG A 106 -16.48 -13.65 7.84
C ARG A 106 -16.95 -13.46 6.40
N GLU A 107 -15.99 -13.35 5.48
CA GLU A 107 -16.21 -13.35 4.02
C GLU A 107 -17.30 -12.37 3.57
N VAL A 108 -17.23 -11.12 4.06
CA VAL A 108 -18.19 -10.07 3.73
C VAL A 108 -17.96 -9.54 2.32
N ALA A 109 -16.70 -9.48 1.89
CA ALA A 109 -16.34 -9.08 0.53
C ALA A 109 -15.23 -9.96 -0.05
N ILE A 110 -15.02 -9.86 -1.37
CA ILE A 110 -13.98 -10.60 -2.10
C ILE A 110 -13.36 -9.67 -3.15
N LEU A 111 -12.03 -9.51 -3.12
CA LEU A 111 -11.21 -8.97 -4.20
C LEU A 111 -10.98 -10.10 -5.19
N ARG A 112 -11.55 -9.94 -6.39
CA ARG A 112 -11.46 -10.95 -7.44
C ARG A 112 -11.39 -10.33 -8.82
N GLY A 113 -10.90 -11.13 -9.75
CA GLY A 113 -10.62 -10.73 -11.12
C GLY A 113 -9.12 -10.78 -11.37
N GLU A 114 -8.70 -10.14 -12.45
CA GLU A 114 -7.34 -10.25 -12.94
C GLU A 114 -6.74 -8.86 -13.18
N LEU A 115 -5.48 -8.68 -12.80
CA LEU A 115 -4.65 -7.56 -13.17
C LEU A 115 -3.82 -8.00 -14.37
N GLN A 116 -4.23 -7.60 -15.57
CA GLN A 116 -3.51 -7.91 -16.81
C GLN A 116 -2.26 -7.05 -16.92
N ILE A 117 -1.19 -7.61 -17.49
CA ILE A 117 0.06 -6.91 -17.81
C ILE A 117 0.21 -6.95 -19.32
N ASP A 118 0.30 -5.78 -19.95
CA ASP A 118 0.52 -5.71 -21.39
C ASP A 118 2.01 -5.90 -21.76
N ASN A 119 2.27 -6.00 -23.06
CA ASN A 119 3.62 -6.16 -23.59
C ASN A 119 4.55 -4.96 -23.34
N ASN A 120 4.06 -3.86 -22.76
CA ASN A 120 4.85 -2.68 -22.37
C ASN A 120 5.11 -2.64 -20.85
N GLY A 121 4.73 -3.67 -20.09
CA GLY A 121 4.85 -3.68 -18.63
C GLY A 121 3.79 -2.83 -17.92
N ARG A 122 2.68 -2.49 -18.60
CA ARG A 122 1.58 -1.75 -18.00
C ARG A 122 0.59 -2.71 -17.37
N TYR A 123 0.29 -2.49 -16.10
CA TYR A 123 -0.74 -3.20 -15.35
C TYR A 123 -2.09 -2.52 -15.59
N ILE A 124 -3.10 -3.28 -16.02
CA ILE A 124 -4.40 -2.79 -16.48
C ILE A 124 -5.51 -3.53 -15.71
N PRO A 125 -5.97 -3.00 -14.56
CA PRO A 125 -7.00 -3.63 -13.73
C PRO A 125 -8.34 -3.79 -14.45
N ASP A 126 -8.70 -2.80 -15.29
CA ASP A 126 -9.96 -2.77 -16.03
C ASP A 126 -10.09 -3.97 -16.99
N ALA A 127 -8.99 -4.36 -17.63
CA ALA A 127 -8.98 -5.41 -18.64
C ALA A 127 -9.33 -6.79 -18.07
N GLY A 128 -8.93 -7.08 -16.83
CA GLY A 128 -9.26 -8.33 -16.15
C GLY A 128 -10.44 -8.21 -15.17
N ARG A 129 -11.21 -7.12 -15.24
CA ARG A 129 -12.42 -6.87 -14.42
C ARG A 129 -12.14 -6.98 -12.92
N LEU A 130 -10.95 -6.56 -12.48
CA LEU A 130 -10.53 -6.59 -11.09
C LEU A 130 -11.44 -5.69 -10.25
N ARG A 131 -11.98 -6.22 -9.16
CA ARG A 131 -12.98 -5.53 -8.33
C ARG A 131 -13.07 -6.09 -6.93
N ILE A 132 -13.64 -5.30 -6.02
CA ILE A 132 -14.12 -5.78 -4.72
C ILE A 132 -15.64 -5.96 -4.82
N ASP A 133 -16.10 -7.18 -4.55
CA ASP A 133 -17.52 -7.49 -4.46
C ASP A 133 -17.90 -7.70 -2.98
N VAL A 134 -18.80 -6.88 -2.46
CA VAL A 134 -19.46 -7.11 -1.18
C VAL A 134 -20.54 -8.16 -1.40
N VAL A 135 -20.40 -9.33 -0.77
CA VAL A 135 -21.23 -10.51 -1.00
C VAL A 135 -22.24 -10.79 0.12
N LYS A 136 -22.09 -10.11 1.26
CA LYS A 136 -23.03 -10.19 2.41
C LYS A 136 -23.60 -8.82 2.76
N GLY A 137 -24.86 -8.79 3.19
CA GLY A 137 -25.58 -7.54 3.44
C GLY A 137 -26.00 -6.87 2.13
N ASN A 138 -25.79 -5.56 2.01
CA ASN A 138 -26.07 -4.82 0.78
C ASN A 138 -25.00 -5.12 -0.27
N GLN A 139 -25.30 -6.08 -1.13
CA GLN A 139 -24.36 -6.53 -2.16
C GLN A 139 -24.06 -5.40 -3.15
N THR A 140 -22.79 -5.12 -3.32
CA THR A 140 -22.27 -4.06 -4.19
C THR A 140 -20.98 -4.52 -4.85
N SER A 141 -20.65 -3.91 -5.97
CA SER A 141 -19.44 -4.20 -6.73
C SER A 141 -18.73 -2.88 -7.02
N SER A 142 -17.43 -2.82 -6.76
CA SER A 142 -16.61 -1.65 -7.07
C SER A 142 -15.35 -2.09 -7.81
N ALA A 143 -15.16 -1.54 -9.00
CA ALA A 143 -14.04 -1.89 -9.88
C ALA A 143 -12.77 -1.12 -9.50
N PHE A 144 -11.64 -1.78 -9.71
CA PHE A 144 -10.37 -1.09 -9.93
C PHE A 144 -10.31 -0.64 -11.38
N GLY A 145 -9.49 0.38 -11.64
CA GLY A 145 -9.31 0.86 -13.01
C GLY A 145 -8.11 1.76 -13.22
N GLY A 146 -8.07 2.37 -14.40
CA GLY A 146 -6.88 3.12 -14.84
C GLY A 146 -5.74 2.17 -15.15
N SER A 147 -4.51 2.58 -14.85
CA SER A 147 -3.36 1.72 -15.08
C SER A 147 -2.13 2.09 -14.29
N ILE A 148 -1.26 1.12 -14.07
CA ILE A 148 0.04 1.30 -13.45
C ILE A 148 1.11 1.03 -14.51
N GLN A 149 1.96 1.99 -14.82
CA GLN A 149 3.06 1.84 -15.77
C GLN A 149 4.32 1.50 -14.98
N GLY A 150 4.79 0.25 -15.06
CA GLY A 150 6.17 -0.10 -14.70
C GLY A 150 7.06 -0.13 -15.95
N ARG A 151 8.36 -0.45 -15.81
CA ARG A 151 9.13 -0.87 -17.00
C ARG A 151 8.68 -2.25 -17.47
N ASN A 152 8.92 -2.50 -18.75
CA ASN A 152 8.69 -3.79 -19.36
C ASN A 152 9.73 -4.81 -18.84
N VAL A 153 9.45 -5.41 -17.68
CA VAL A 153 10.24 -6.51 -17.13
C VAL A 153 9.41 -7.77 -17.32
N THR A 154 9.62 -8.44 -18.46
CA THR A 154 8.94 -9.69 -18.77
C THR A 154 9.41 -10.83 -17.86
N ARG A 155 10.68 -10.82 -17.41
CA ARG A 155 11.29 -11.80 -16.49
C ARG A 155 12.35 -11.14 -15.61
N TRP A 156 12.44 -11.51 -14.33
CA TRP A 156 13.42 -10.97 -13.39
C TRP A 156 14.89 -11.14 -13.86
N TRP A 157 15.23 -12.23 -14.55
CA TRP A 157 16.59 -12.41 -15.11
C TRP A 157 16.89 -11.54 -16.35
N GLU A 158 15.90 -10.84 -16.90
CA GLU A 158 16.09 -9.83 -17.96
C GLU A 158 16.35 -8.43 -17.38
N VAL A 159 16.25 -8.26 -16.04
CA VAL A 159 16.58 -7.01 -15.34
C VAL A 159 18.01 -6.58 -15.66
N GLY A 160 18.97 -7.51 -15.72
CA GLY A 160 20.37 -7.21 -16.09
C GLY A 160 20.53 -6.65 -17.52
N GLU A 161 19.75 -7.13 -18.49
CA GLU A 161 19.75 -6.58 -19.86
C GLU A 161 19.00 -5.25 -19.97
N GLN A 162 17.90 -5.09 -19.22
CA GLN A 162 17.16 -3.84 -19.09
C GLN A 162 18.00 -2.76 -18.41
N PHE A 163 18.78 -3.09 -17.38
CA PHE A 163 19.77 -2.20 -16.76
C PHE A 163 20.78 -1.66 -17.78
N ARG A 164 21.32 -2.54 -18.63
CA ARG A 164 22.24 -2.14 -19.71
C ARG A 164 21.58 -1.26 -20.76
N LYS A 165 20.27 -1.40 -20.99
CA LYS A 165 19.49 -0.52 -21.89
C LYS A 165 19.04 0.79 -21.24
N ALA A 166 18.77 0.76 -19.94
CA ALA A 166 18.37 1.90 -19.12
C ALA A 166 19.53 2.79 -18.68
N GLN A 167 20.78 2.37 -18.91
CA GLN A 167 22.01 3.15 -18.72
C GLN A 167 22.09 4.49 -19.48
N LYS A 168 21.02 4.94 -20.16
CA LYS A 168 20.89 6.33 -20.62
C LYS A 168 20.50 7.24 -19.45
N GLU A 169 21.48 7.45 -18.56
CA GLU A 169 21.69 8.57 -17.63
C GLU A 169 20.44 9.42 -17.23
N ALA A 170 19.43 8.81 -16.60
CA ALA A 170 18.38 9.57 -15.92
C ALA A 170 18.61 9.51 -14.41
N THR A 171 19.20 10.56 -13.87
CA THR A 171 19.42 10.71 -12.43
C THR A 171 18.26 11.46 -11.81
N LYS A 172 17.62 10.90 -10.78
CA LYS A 172 16.54 11.58 -10.03
C LYS A 172 16.99 11.89 -8.62
N VAL A 173 16.61 13.07 -8.16
CA VAL A 173 16.76 13.50 -6.77
C VAL A 173 15.46 13.22 -6.03
N TYR A 174 15.56 12.54 -4.89
CA TYR A 174 14.45 12.36 -3.95
C TYR A 174 14.73 13.18 -2.71
N SER A 175 13.71 13.86 -2.21
CA SER A 175 13.82 14.73 -1.04
C SER A 175 12.69 14.43 -0.05
N ARG A 176 13.01 14.47 1.24
CA ARG A 176 12.03 14.41 2.32
C ARG A 176 12.42 15.35 3.46
N VAL A 177 11.48 15.63 4.36
CA VAL A 177 11.73 16.48 5.53
C VAL A 177 11.99 15.59 6.77
N VAL A 178 13.16 15.71 7.37
CA VAL A 178 13.54 15.03 8.62
C VAL A 178 13.87 16.10 9.65
N ASP A 179 13.17 16.11 10.78
CA ASP A 179 13.34 17.10 11.86
C ASP A 179 13.30 18.56 11.37
N GLY A 180 12.43 18.84 10.38
CA GLY A 180 12.29 20.17 9.77
C GLY A 180 13.37 20.54 8.75
N LYS A 181 14.32 19.64 8.44
CA LYS A 181 15.34 19.83 7.41
C LYS A 181 15.05 18.97 6.18
N THR A 182 15.25 19.54 5.00
CA THR A 182 15.15 18.77 3.75
C THR A 182 16.41 17.94 3.55
N VAL A 183 16.28 16.62 3.56
CA VAL A 183 17.33 15.66 3.23
C VAL A 183 17.05 15.10 1.85
N SER A 184 18.09 14.94 1.04
CA SER A 184 17.92 14.43 -0.32
C SER A 184 18.96 13.37 -0.68
N ILE A 185 18.57 12.45 -1.56
CA ILE A 185 19.45 11.44 -2.15
C ILE A 185 19.36 11.52 -3.67
N GLN A 186 20.42 11.08 -4.34
CA GLN A 186 20.50 11.03 -5.78
C GLN A 186 20.54 9.56 -6.21
N VAL A 187 19.59 9.15 -7.05
CA VAL A 187 19.44 7.76 -7.50
C VAL A 187 19.57 7.70 -9.01
N LYS A 188 20.32 6.71 -9.49
CA LYS A 188 20.59 6.53 -10.91
C LYS A 188 19.62 5.52 -11.51
N ASN A 189 19.00 5.90 -12.62
CA ASN A 189 18.12 5.06 -13.43
C ASN A 189 16.96 4.39 -12.67
N PRO A 190 16.27 5.08 -11.73
CA PRO A 190 15.17 4.47 -10.97
C PRO A 190 14.10 3.92 -11.92
N ASP A 191 13.51 2.78 -11.57
CA ASP A 191 12.37 2.22 -12.29
C ASP A 191 11.07 2.80 -11.73
N PRO A 192 10.38 3.68 -12.48
CA PRO A 192 9.19 4.31 -11.95
C PRO A 192 7.98 3.39 -12.10
N LEU A 193 7.35 3.04 -10.98
CA LEU A 193 6.00 2.48 -10.97
C LEU A 193 4.99 3.63 -10.94
N ARG A 194 4.57 4.10 -12.12
CA ARG A 194 3.71 5.29 -12.27
C ARG A 194 2.24 4.92 -12.22
N PHE A 195 1.46 5.67 -11.44
CA PHE A 195 0.02 5.54 -11.33
C PHE A 195 -0.67 6.53 -12.27
N GLU A 196 -1.23 6.02 -13.36
CA GLU A 196 -1.90 6.83 -14.38
C GLU A 196 -3.41 6.75 -14.22
N ARG A 197 -3.96 7.69 -13.44
CA ARG A 197 -5.40 7.71 -13.08
C ARG A 197 -5.88 6.38 -12.48
N THR A 198 -4.99 5.67 -11.80
CA THR A 198 -5.29 4.41 -11.14
C THR A 198 -6.45 4.60 -10.19
N GLN A 199 -7.40 3.69 -10.20
CA GLN A 199 -8.58 3.72 -9.35
C GLN A 199 -8.54 2.52 -8.43
N LEU A 200 -8.62 2.79 -7.13
CA LEU A 200 -8.84 1.78 -6.11
C LEU A 200 -10.34 1.64 -5.87
N ALA A 201 -10.82 0.41 -5.89
CA ALA A 201 -12.20 0.08 -5.55
C ALA A 201 -12.58 0.58 -4.14
N SER A 202 -13.87 0.84 -3.94
CA SER A 202 -14.48 1.01 -2.61
C SER A 202 -14.23 -0.24 -1.75
N GLY A 203 -14.04 -0.03 -0.45
CA GLY A 203 -13.80 -1.12 0.50
C GLY A 203 -15.07 -1.88 0.90
N PRO A 204 -14.95 -2.89 1.77
CA PRO A 204 -16.11 -3.67 2.26
C PRO A 204 -17.07 -2.85 3.13
N PHE A 205 -16.62 -1.70 3.65
CA PHE A 205 -17.45 -0.75 4.36
C PHE A 205 -17.89 0.38 3.42
N ALA A 206 -19.16 0.77 3.50
CA ALA A 206 -19.72 1.87 2.69
C ALA A 206 -19.00 3.22 2.90
N PHE A 207 -18.35 3.42 4.06
CA PHE A 207 -17.58 4.63 4.33
C PHE A 207 -16.16 4.61 3.72
N LEU A 208 -15.71 3.51 3.12
CA LEU A 208 -14.42 3.42 2.44
C LEU A 208 -14.64 3.64 0.93
N PRO A 209 -14.53 4.89 0.44
CA PRO A 209 -14.90 5.22 -0.92
C PRO A 209 -13.90 4.69 -1.95
N GLU A 210 -14.31 4.75 -3.21
CA GLU A 210 -13.40 4.72 -4.36
C GLU A 210 -12.34 5.82 -4.20
N THR A 211 -11.11 5.52 -4.61
CA THR A 211 -9.99 6.47 -4.51
C THR A 211 -9.18 6.50 -5.79
N ARG A 212 -8.85 7.70 -6.27
CA ARG A 212 -7.91 7.90 -7.38
C ARG A 212 -6.49 7.97 -6.85
N VAL A 213 -5.57 7.31 -7.53
CA VAL A 213 -4.14 7.29 -7.22
C VAL A 213 -3.39 7.88 -8.41
N SER A 214 -2.43 8.76 -8.11
CA SER A 214 -1.57 9.37 -9.10
C SER A 214 -0.14 9.52 -8.59
N GLY A 215 0.77 9.73 -9.54
CA GLY A 215 2.19 9.94 -9.30
C GLY A 215 2.98 8.64 -9.41
N ASN A 216 3.96 8.37 -8.56
CA ASN A 216 4.93 7.30 -8.75
C ASN A 216 5.53 6.77 -7.44
N LEU A 217 5.80 5.47 -7.43
CA LEU A 217 6.63 4.79 -6.45
C LEU A 217 7.83 4.22 -7.22
N ASP A 218 9.01 4.76 -7.00
CA ASP A 218 10.16 4.46 -7.84
C ASP A 218 11.07 3.42 -7.16
N TYR A 219 11.48 2.40 -7.91
CA TYR A 219 12.41 1.38 -7.43
C TYR A 219 13.86 1.76 -7.75
N ASP A 220 14.71 1.72 -6.73
CA ASP A 220 16.14 1.82 -6.82
C ASP A 220 16.76 0.42 -6.77
N TYR A 221 17.12 -0.10 -7.94
CA TYR A 221 17.72 -1.42 -8.03
C TYR A 221 19.14 -1.51 -7.42
N GLU A 222 19.86 -0.40 -7.22
CA GLU A 222 21.21 -0.48 -6.62
C GLU A 222 21.12 -0.86 -5.13
N LEU A 223 20.06 -0.39 -4.46
CA LEU A 223 19.87 -0.57 -3.02
C LEU A 223 18.65 -1.43 -2.66
N GLY A 224 17.84 -1.82 -3.65
CA GLY A 224 16.60 -2.56 -3.45
C GLY A 224 15.48 -1.73 -2.82
N ASN A 225 15.51 -0.41 -2.94
CA ASN A 225 14.63 0.49 -2.19
C ASN A 225 13.47 0.99 -3.04
N TRP A 226 12.29 1.14 -2.43
CA TRP A 226 11.19 1.90 -3.01
C TRP A 226 11.17 3.32 -2.45
N LEU A 227 11.02 4.29 -3.33
CA LEU A 227 11.17 5.71 -3.03
C LEU A 227 9.97 6.50 -3.54
N THR A 228 9.45 7.40 -2.69
CA THR A 228 8.42 8.36 -3.06
C THR A 228 8.78 9.73 -2.47
N ASP A 229 8.79 10.76 -3.31
CA ASP A 229 9.06 12.13 -2.87
C ASP A 229 7.77 12.84 -2.38
N ALA A 230 7.86 14.11 -2.02
CA ALA A 230 6.71 14.90 -1.54
C ALA A 230 5.56 15.02 -2.57
N ASN A 231 5.83 14.75 -3.85
CA ASN A 231 4.84 14.71 -4.93
C ASN A 231 4.61 13.29 -5.47
N GLY A 232 5.18 12.27 -4.82
CA GLY A 232 5.30 10.91 -5.35
C GLY A 232 3.96 10.20 -5.41
N VAL A 233 3.33 9.78 -4.31
CA VAL A 233 2.02 9.09 -4.38
C VAL A 233 0.92 9.97 -3.80
N SER A 234 -0.15 10.20 -4.56
CA SER A 234 -1.31 10.97 -4.08
C SER A 234 -2.62 10.19 -4.21
N PHE A 235 -3.42 10.22 -3.14
CA PHE A 235 -4.75 9.61 -3.05
C PHE A 235 -5.83 10.70 -3.02
N THR A 236 -6.75 10.69 -3.97
CA THR A 236 -7.88 11.62 -4.02
C THR A 236 -9.20 10.85 -3.89
N TYR A 237 -10.04 11.25 -2.92
CA TYR A 237 -11.31 10.58 -2.63
C TYR A 237 -12.34 11.56 -2.05
N THR A 238 -13.61 11.13 -1.98
CA THR A 238 -14.71 11.95 -1.45
C THR A 238 -15.37 11.25 -0.27
N VAL A 239 -15.56 11.97 0.83
CA VAL A 239 -16.29 11.52 2.02
C VAL A 239 -17.27 12.60 2.44
N ALA A 240 -18.56 12.25 2.56
CA ALA A 240 -19.63 13.19 2.91
C ALA A 240 -19.59 14.48 2.05
N ASP A 241 -19.54 14.28 0.73
CA ASP A 241 -19.49 15.34 -0.30
C ASP A 241 -18.30 16.30 -0.22
N ARG A 242 -17.27 15.97 0.58
CA ARG A 242 -16.01 16.70 0.64
C ARG A 242 -14.90 15.89 0.00
N SER A 243 -14.16 16.54 -0.90
CA SER A 243 -12.97 15.95 -1.51
C SER A 243 -11.75 16.10 -0.61
N PHE A 244 -10.97 15.03 -0.52
CA PHE A 244 -9.72 14.95 0.21
C PHE A 244 -8.60 14.58 -0.76
N THR A 245 -7.40 15.05 -0.48
CA THR A 245 -6.18 14.64 -1.20
C THR A 245 -5.11 14.37 -0.16
N ASP A 246 -4.72 13.10 -0.05
CA ASP A 246 -3.60 12.68 0.75
C ASP A 246 -2.35 12.57 -0.13
N ARG A 247 -1.18 12.93 0.41
CA ARG A 247 0.13 12.73 -0.23
C ARG A 247 0.99 11.83 0.63
N VAL A 248 1.69 10.90 -0.01
CA VAL A 248 2.57 9.93 0.64
C VAL A 248 4.00 10.11 0.14
N SER A 249 4.91 10.37 1.08
CA SER A 249 6.34 10.55 0.89
C SER A 249 7.12 9.54 1.74
N GLY A 250 8.43 9.42 1.48
CA GLY A 250 9.34 8.59 2.25
C GLY A 250 9.86 7.40 1.45
N SER A 251 10.14 6.31 2.15
CA SER A 251 10.82 5.15 1.57
C SER A 251 10.39 3.83 2.17
N ILE A 252 10.56 2.77 1.41
CA ILE A 252 10.51 1.39 1.86
C ILE A 252 11.88 0.79 1.53
N ARG A 253 12.72 0.64 2.56
CA ARG A 253 14.13 0.26 2.38
C ARG A 253 14.30 -1.24 2.51
N PHE A 254 14.97 -1.88 1.56
CA PHE A 254 15.37 -3.27 1.74
C PHE A 254 16.66 -3.37 2.57
N VAL A 255 16.69 -4.33 3.48
CA VAL A 255 17.86 -4.67 4.29
C VAL A 255 18.03 -6.18 4.25
N GLU A 256 19.13 -6.63 3.66
CA GLU A 256 19.55 -8.03 3.65
C GLU A 256 20.37 -8.30 4.91
N GLU A 257 19.78 -8.98 5.89
CA GLU A 257 20.45 -9.46 7.09
C GLU A 257 19.73 -10.69 7.65
N GLU A 258 20.50 -11.63 8.20
CA GLU A 258 19.92 -12.78 8.90
C GLU A 258 19.64 -12.45 10.37
N GLY A 259 18.47 -12.84 10.86
CA GLY A 259 18.11 -12.57 12.25
C GLY A 259 16.87 -13.31 12.72
N ASN A 260 16.37 -12.90 13.89
CA ASN A 260 15.09 -13.37 14.42
C ASN A 260 14.28 -12.19 14.95
N PHE A 261 12.97 -12.21 14.71
CA PHE A 261 12.03 -11.27 15.32
C PHE A 261 10.98 -12.04 16.15
N THR A 262 10.31 -11.33 17.05
CA THR A 262 9.18 -11.89 17.82
C THR A 262 7.89 -11.42 17.19
N ASP A 263 7.06 -12.35 16.71
CA ASP A 263 5.77 -12.00 16.14
C ASP A 263 4.73 -11.59 17.19
N LYS A 264 3.55 -11.14 16.74
CA LYS A 264 2.44 -10.74 17.61
C LYS A 264 1.98 -11.85 18.58
N GLY A 265 2.20 -13.11 18.23
CA GLY A 265 1.91 -14.27 19.08
C GLY A 265 3.00 -14.59 20.11
N GLY A 266 4.07 -13.79 20.17
CA GLY A 266 5.22 -14.03 21.04
C GLY A 266 6.16 -15.11 20.52
N LYS A 267 6.00 -15.58 19.28
CA LYS A 267 6.83 -16.63 18.69
C LYS A 267 8.04 -16.00 17.98
N LYS A 268 9.23 -16.51 18.27
CA LYS A 268 10.43 -16.16 17.51
C LYS A 268 10.38 -16.77 16.11
N LYS A 269 10.64 -15.96 15.09
CA LYS A 269 10.71 -16.37 13.69
C LYS A 269 12.02 -15.87 13.07
N PRO A 270 12.70 -16.71 12.27
CA PRO A 270 13.87 -16.28 11.53
C PRO A 270 13.47 -15.35 10.37
N TYR A 271 14.43 -14.57 9.90
CA TYR A 271 14.34 -13.79 8.66
C TYR A 271 15.71 -13.73 7.99
N THR A 272 15.71 -13.58 6.66
CA THR A 272 16.88 -13.40 5.77
C THR A 272 16.99 -11.97 5.26
N GLY A 273 15.93 -11.18 5.40
CA GLY A 273 15.91 -9.76 5.12
C GLY A 273 14.59 -9.14 5.54
N TYR A 274 14.48 -7.82 5.41
CA TYR A 274 13.22 -7.11 5.60
C TYR A 274 13.16 -5.83 4.78
N TYR A 275 11.94 -5.45 4.45
CA TYR A 275 11.63 -4.09 4.03
C TYR A 275 11.26 -3.25 5.25
N GLU A 276 12.01 -2.17 5.49
CA GLU A 276 11.72 -1.17 6.52
C GLU A 276 10.87 -0.05 5.94
N TYR A 277 9.63 0.05 6.41
CA TYR A 277 8.67 1.07 6.01
C TYR A 277 8.93 2.36 6.78
N ASN A 278 9.06 3.45 6.04
CA ASN A 278 9.16 4.80 6.57
C ASN A 278 8.41 5.76 5.65
N LEU A 279 7.09 5.56 5.59
CA LEU A 279 6.18 6.33 4.76
C LEU A 279 5.43 7.35 5.62
N ARG A 280 5.21 8.55 5.07
CA ARG A 280 4.59 9.66 5.76
C ARG A 280 3.44 10.25 4.97
N TRP A 281 2.42 10.69 5.69
CA TRP A 281 1.19 11.25 5.12
C TRP A 281 1.14 12.77 5.34
N ASN A 282 0.88 13.50 4.26
CA ASN A 282 0.61 14.93 4.27
C ASN A 282 1.69 15.75 4.97
N GLU A 283 2.96 15.39 4.77
CA GLU A 283 4.07 16.18 5.28
C GLU A 283 3.99 17.61 4.75
N GLN A 284 4.02 18.58 5.66
CA GLN A 284 4.11 19.97 5.28
C GLN A 284 5.55 20.27 4.88
N ALA A 285 5.74 20.80 3.68
CA ALA A 285 7.02 21.37 3.28
C ALA A 285 7.30 22.59 4.18
N VAL A 286 8.42 22.56 4.90
CA VAL A 286 8.95 23.76 5.58
C VAL A 286 9.93 24.40 4.59
N ASN A 287 9.59 25.61 4.11
CA ASN A 287 10.31 26.51 3.20
C ASN A 287 11.54 25.96 2.44
N SER A 288 11.45 26.07 1.11
CA SER A 288 12.36 25.54 0.07
C SER A 288 13.76 26.15 -0.05
N ASP A 289 14.26 26.89 0.94
CA ASP A 289 15.47 27.72 0.74
C ASP A 289 16.80 27.03 1.09
N GLN A 290 16.81 25.74 1.43
CA GLN A 290 18.07 25.00 1.63
C GLN A 290 17.96 23.55 1.17
N SER A 291 18.10 23.31 -0.14
CA SER A 291 18.57 22.00 -0.62
C SER A 291 20.07 21.91 -0.35
N PHE A 292 20.47 21.29 0.77
CA PHE A 292 21.88 21.07 1.09
C PHE A 292 22.36 19.79 0.37
N PHE A 293 22.76 19.90 -0.89
CA PHE A 293 23.55 18.86 -1.54
C PHE A 293 25.02 19.11 -1.26
N ASP A 294 25.58 18.33 -0.36
CA ASP A 294 27.02 18.22 -0.18
C ASP A 294 27.43 16.78 -0.52
N SER A 295 28.03 16.60 -1.69
CA SER A 295 28.50 15.30 -2.16
C SER A 295 29.55 14.66 -1.23
N SER A 296 30.18 15.44 -0.35
CA SER A 296 31.13 14.93 0.65
C SER A 296 30.46 14.27 1.87
N ALA A 297 29.14 14.42 2.02
CA ALA A 297 28.34 13.85 3.11
C ALA A 297 27.27 12.83 2.63
N ALA A 298 27.39 12.33 1.41
CA ALA A 298 26.37 11.49 0.75
C ALA A 298 25.90 10.28 1.59
N GLN A 299 26.82 9.60 2.29
CA GLN A 299 26.46 8.47 3.16
C GLN A 299 25.60 8.93 4.35
N ALA A 300 25.99 10.00 5.04
CA ALA A 300 25.23 10.54 6.16
C ALA A 300 23.86 11.09 5.73
N GLN A 301 23.76 11.62 4.51
CA GLN A 301 22.49 12.07 3.93
C GLN A 301 21.59 10.88 3.57
N SER A 302 22.14 9.81 3.02
CA SER A 302 21.42 8.55 2.79
C SER A 302 20.89 7.99 4.11
N ASP A 303 21.76 7.85 5.12
CA ASP A 303 21.38 7.35 6.44
C ASP A 303 20.29 8.23 7.09
N ALA A 304 20.39 9.56 6.96
CA ALA A 304 19.35 10.48 7.41
C ALA A 304 18.05 10.39 6.59
N PHE A 305 18.13 10.14 5.28
CA PHE A 305 16.98 9.93 4.41
C PHE A 305 16.24 8.63 4.73
N PHE A 306 16.94 7.60 5.20
CA PHE A 306 16.30 6.36 5.63
C PHE A 306 16.01 6.30 7.14
N SER A 307 16.45 7.31 7.91
CA SER A 307 16.33 7.28 9.37
C SER A 307 14.88 7.19 9.84
N SER A 308 14.65 6.31 10.82
CA SER A 308 13.39 6.17 11.55
C SER A 308 13.24 7.19 12.69
N ALA A 309 14.00 8.30 12.68
CA ALA A 309 14.19 9.17 13.84
C ALA A 309 12.90 9.88 14.32
N ASP A 310 11.91 10.09 13.45
CA ASP A 310 10.63 10.69 13.84
C ASP A 310 9.44 9.86 13.30
N GLN A 311 9.04 8.85 14.08
CA GLN A 311 7.83 8.04 13.90
C GLN A 311 6.63 8.58 14.68
N SER A 312 6.65 9.86 15.08
CA SER A 312 5.54 10.52 15.79
C SER A 312 4.56 11.22 14.83
N LYS A 313 4.92 11.33 13.55
CA LYS A 313 4.14 11.98 12.50
C LYS A 313 3.22 10.98 11.81
N PRO A 314 2.11 11.45 11.21
CA PRO A 314 1.23 10.62 10.40
C PRO A 314 2.02 9.78 9.39
N GLY A 315 1.94 8.45 9.50
CA GLY A 315 2.81 7.58 8.73
C GLY A 315 2.54 6.09 8.90
N LEU A 316 3.18 5.30 8.04
CA LEU A 316 3.23 3.84 8.12
C LEU A 316 4.69 3.44 8.32
N TYR A 317 4.96 2.83 9.47
CA TYR A 317 6.30 2.49 9.93
C TYR A 317 6.39 1.04 10.32
N GLY A 318 7.59 0.47 10.36
CA GLY A 318 7.82 -0.90 10.83
C GLY A 318 8.48 -1.74 9.76
N ARG A 319 8.33 -3.07 9.86
CA ARG A 319 9.06 -3.99 9.00
C ARG A 319 8.14 -5.04 8.38
N VAL A 320 8.46 -5.39 7.14
CA VAL A 320 7.95 -6.60 6.48
C VAL A 320 9.12 -7.54 6.35
N TYR A 321 9.11 -8.61 7.14
CA TYR A 321 10.18 -9.60 7.22
C TYR A 321 10.02 -10.67 6.16
N TYR A 322 11.13 -11.10 5.59
CA TYR A 322 11.21 -12.17 4.61
C TYR A 322 12.10 -13.27 5.17
N ASN A 323 11.64 -14.50 5.07
CA ASN A 323 12.44 -15.69 5.33
C ASN A 323 12.47 -16.51 4.05
N ASP A 324 13.55 -16.35 3.29
CA ASP A 324 13.70 -16.81 1.92
C ASP A 324 14.35 -18.18 1.84
N SER A 325 13.93 -18.96 0.86
CA SER A 325 14.52 -20.26 0.52
C SER A 325 14.83 -20.36 -0.96
N GLU A 326 16.07 -20.73 -1.28
CA GLU A 326 16.57 -20.87 -2.64
C GLU A 326 16.62 -22.34 -3.13
N ASP A 327 15.94 -23.27 -2.44
CA ASP A 327 16.00 -24.69 -2.79
C ASP A 327 15.52 -24.97 -4.23
N ALA A 328 16.38 -25.61 -5.01
CA ALA A 328 16.16 -25.92 -6.43
C ALA A 328 15.74 -24.70 -7.26
N CYS A 329 16.34 -23.54 -6.99
CA CYS A 329 16.28 -22.38 -7.85
C CYS A 329 16.76 -22.70 -9.28
N LYS A 330 16.21 -22.01 -10.28
CA LYS A 330 16.85 -21.89 -11.59
C LYS A 330 18.16 -21.13 -11.40
N ARG A 331 19.18 -21.54 -12.16
CA ARG A 331 20.51 -20.95 -12.08
C ARG A 331 20.87 -20.26 -13.38
N VAL A 332 21.52 -19.12 -13.26
CA VAL A 332 22.09 -18.35 -14.37
C VAL A 332 23.56 -18.09 -14.09
N LYS A 333 24.37 -17.96 -15.15
CA LYS A 333 25.77 -17.56 -14.98
C LYS A 333 25.83 -16.10 -14.54
N GLY A 334 26.41 -15.86 -13.37
CA GLY A 334 26.76 -14.53 -12.89
C GLY A 334 27.95 -13.94 -13.64
N ASP A 335 28.26 -12.68 -13.34
CA ASP A 335 29.38 -11.94 -13.96
C ASP A 335 30.76 -12.55 -13.64
N ASP A 336 30.84 -13.32 -12.55
CA ASP A 336 32.03 -14.10 -12.16
C ASP A 336 32.12 -15.47 -12.85
N GLY A 337 31.18 -15.76 -13.77
CA GLY A 337 31.08 -17.01 -14.51
C GLY A 337 30.53 -18.19 -13.72
N LYS A 338 30.15 -18.01 -12.45
CA LYS A 338 29.56 -19.06 -11.60
C LYS A 338 28.05 -19.06 -11.71
N ASP A 339 27.46 -20.24 -11.52
CA ASP A 339 26.01 -20.39 -11.47
C ASP A 339 25.46 -19.78 -10.16
N LYS A 340 24.64 -18.72 -10.29
CA LYS A 340 23.91 -18.09 -9.18
C LYS A 340 22.42 -18.39 -9.30
N CYS A 341 21.74 -18.57 -8.17
CA CYS A 341 20.28 -18.63 -8.15
C CYS A 341 19.68 -17.36 -8.75
N VAL A 342 18.59 -17.52 -9.49
CA VAL A 342 17.76 -16.40 -9.95
C VAL A 342 16.91 -15.81 -8.81
N GLY A 343 17.28 -15.97 -7.54
CA GLY A 343 16.49 -15.53 -6.39
C GLY A 343 15.69 -16.65 -5.71
N PRO A 344 14.87 -16.29 -4.69
CA PRO A 344 14.18 -17.26 -3.87
C PRO A 344 13.17 -18.06 -4.66
N THR A 345 12.97 -19.30 -4.24
CA THR A 345 11.91 -20.20 -4.72
C THR A 345 10.70 -20.20 -3.80
N ARG A 346 10.88 -19.79 -2.54
CA ARG A 346 9.83 -19.61 -1.55
C ARG A 346 10.21 -18.51 -0.56
N SER A 347 9.22 -17.74 -0.11
CA SER A 347 9.38 -16.77 0.97
C SER A 347 8.25 -16.89 1.97
N GLU A 348 8.59 -16.88 3.26
CA GLU A 348 7.62 -16.59 4.32
C GLU A 348 7.69 -15.11 4.67
N VAL A 349 6.64 -14.38 4.36
CA VAL A 349 6.56 -12.93 4.52
C VAL A 349 5.71 -12.62 5.75
N THR A 350 6.19 -11.75 6.63
CA THR A 350 5.46 -11.30 7.82
C THR A 350 5.43 -9.78 7.90
N TRP A 351 4.23 -9.20 7.92
CA TRP A 351 4.03 -7.77 8.16
C TRP A 351 3.97 -7.50 9.66
N ASP A 352 4.75 -6.52 10.10
CA ASP A 352 4.63 -5.89 11.40
C ASP A 352 4.79 -4.38 11.23
N LEU A 353 3.71 -3.77 10.72
CA LEU A 353 3.65 -2.33 10.48
C LEU A 353 2.72 -1.64 11.47
N LYS A 354 3.09 -0.43 11.84
CA LYS A 354 2.36 0.51 12.67
C LYS A 354 1.90 1.69 11.83
N ALA A 355 0.60 1.91 11.83
CA ALA A 355 0.01 3.15 11.34
C ALA A 355 0.03 4.17 12.49
N GLU A 356 0.77 5.27 12.36
CA GLU A 356 0.75 6.36 13.33
C GLU A 356 -0.18 7.44 12.82
N LYS A 357 -1.18 7.85 13.61
CA LYS A 357 -2.09 8.97 13.31
C LYS A 357 -2.75 8.92 11.93
N LEU A 358 -2.90 7.71 11.37
CA LEU A 358 -3.61 7.51 10.11
C LEU A 358 -5.10 7.28 10.39
N THR A 359 -5.91 7.72 9.45
CA THR A 359 -7.34 7.43 9.41
C THR A 359 -7.62 6.06 8.78
N ASN A 360 -8.84 5.53 8.98
CA ASN A 360 -9.27 4.28 8.36
C ASN A 360 -9.13 4.30 6.83
N VAL A 361 -9.51 5.41 6.18
CA VAL A 361 -9.44 5.54 4.72
C VAL A 361 -7.99 5.59 4.22
N GLN A 362 -7.08 6.26 4.93
CA GLN A 362 -5.66 6.34 4.57
C GLN A 362 -4.99 4.98 4.60
N LEU A 363 -5.12 4.24 5.71
CA LEU A 363 -4.53 2.89 5.83
C LEU A 363 -5.18 1.92 4.83
N SER A 364 -6.51 1.96 4.67
CA SER A 364 -7.21 1.08 3.72
C SER A 364 -6.79 1.35 2.28
N ASN A 365 -6.60 2.62 1.90
CA ASN A 365 -6.14 2.98 0.56
C ASN A 365 -4.71 2.50 0.28
N TRP A 366 -3.81 2.63 1.25
CA TRP A 366 -2.47 2.07 1.13
C TRP A 366 -2.50 0.55 0.94
N VAL A 367 -3.23 -0.18 1.78
CA VAL A 367 -3.32 -1.65 1.65
C VAL A 367 -3.92 -2.07 0.32
N LYS A 368 -4.96 -1.36 -0.18
CA LYS A 368 -5.52 -1.63 -1.52
C LYS A 368 -4.50 -1.37 -2.63
N LEU A 369 -3.69 -0.32 -2.52
CA LEU A 369 -2.60 -0.05 -3.46
C LEU A 369 -1.53 -1.15 -3.40
N GLU A 370 -1.11 -1.53 -2.20
CA GLU A 370 -0.13 -2.60 -1.93
C GLU A 370 -0.56 -3.92 -2.56
N MET A 371 -1.85 -4.29 -2.45
CA MET A 371 -2.40 -5.47 -3.12
C MET A 371 -2.28 -5.42 -4.65
N LEU A 372 -2.36 -4.24 -5.28
CA LEU A 372 -2.16 -4.11 -6.73
C LEU A 372 -0.69 -4.24 -7.14
N ILE A 373 0.22 -3.92 -6.23
CA ILE A 373 1.67 -3.89 -6.49
C ILE A 373 2.43 -5.03 -5.82
N LEU A 374 1.73 -6.04 -5.27
CA LEU A 374 2.32 -7.20 -4.59
C LEU A 374 3.50 -7.79 -5.36
N GLY A 375 3.35 -8.11 -6.64
CA GLY A 375 4.45 -8.64 -7.47
C GLY A 375 5.70 -7.75 -7.39
N PRO A 376 5.70 -6.55 -7.99
CA PRO A 376 6.85 -5.64 -7.89
C PRO A 376 7.35 -5.44 -6.46
N LEU A 377 6.47 -5.21 -5.48
CA LEU A 377 6.86 -4.86 -4.12
C LEU A 377 7.42 -6.03 -3.30
N THR A 378 7.07 -7.27 -3.62
CA THR A 378 7.44 -8.46 -2.81
C THR A 378 8.37 -9.44 -3.52
N ASP A 379 8.60 -9.26 -4.82
CA ASP A 379 9.36 -10.21 -5.65
C ASP A 379 10.83 -9.87 -5.82
N GLU A 380 11.18 -8.59 -5.67
CA GLU A 380 12.54 -8.05 -5.80
C GLU A 380 13.30 -8.22 -4.48
#